data_AF-A0A355S3Y7-F1
#
_entry.id   AF-A0A355S3Y7-F1
#
_cell.length_a   1.000
_cell.length_b   1.000
_cell.length_c   1.000
_cell.angle_alpha   90.00
_cell.angle_beta   90.00
_cell.angle_gamma   90.00
#
_symmetry.space_group_name_H-M   'P 1'
#
loop_
_entity.id
_entity.type
_entity.pdbx_description
1 polymer ?
#
loop_
_entity_poly.entity_id
_entity_poly.type
_entity_poly.pdbx_seq_one_letter_code
_entity_poly.pdbx_strand_id
1 'polypeptide(L)'
;MLKSIDTFSGIIEMRKKLTKETSDVLKQWKDYISAYPEIERQCLEDASKYDFDKEIKAVILSSLTSDFNKVETAHDNFIKLVNDLNDNFQHTFSIYDDIYLYFYIGLCNGAGWATDIDSHQAVLIGAEKLAELNWYDERPMTFLIYHELSHVAHSILRNETLDKNFKSKREKSIWQLYTEGFAQRYEQILCKDDSYRQDKDGWLKWCKDNHSEICREYLYRIKNNISTQFFFAPK
;
A
#
# COMPACT_ATOMS: atom_id res chain seq x y z
N MET A 1 -8.58 -14.65 10.25
CA MET A 1 -7.66 -15.30 9.31
C MET A 1 -7.48 -14.44 8.07
N LEU A 2 -6.37 -14.59 7.32
CA LEU A 2 -6.22 -13.88 6.05
C LEU A 2 -7.16 -14.45 4.99
N LYS A 3 -7.91 -13.58 4.32
CA LYS A 3 -8.85 -13.94 3.25
C LYS A 3 -8.55 -13.13 2.00
N SER A 4 -8.33 -13.79 0.88
CA SER A 4 -8.13 -13.11 -0.41
C SER A 4 -9.46 -12.71 -1.03
N ILE A 5 -9.57 -11.45 -1.48
CA ILE A 5 -10.55 -10.97 -2.43
C ILE A 5 -9.83 -10.65 -3.73
N ASP A 6 -10.06 -11.50 -4.73
CA ASP A 6 -9.38 -11.41 -6.01
C ASP A 6 -10.27 -10.76 -7.07
N THR A 7 -9.84 -9.61 -7.59
CA THR A 7 -10.56 -8.86 -8.63
C THR A 7 -9.95 -9.04 -10.03
N PHE A 8 -8.98 -9.95 -10.19
CA PHE A 8 -8.19 -10.09 -11.41
C PHE A 8 -9.00 -10.41 -12.67
N SER A 9 -10.08 -11.17 -12.54
CA SER A 9 -11.02 -11.40 -13.65
C SER A 9 -11.60 -10.08 -14.20
N GLY A 10 -11.90 -9.11 -13.34
CA GLY A 10 -12.36 -7.77 -13.72
C GLY A 10 -11.26 -6.95 -14.41
N ILE A 11 -10.00 -7.10 -13.97
CA ILE A 11 -8.82 -6.48 -14.60
C ILE A 11 -8.65 -6.98 -16.04
N ILE A 12 -8.81 -8.29 -16.26
CA ILE A 12 -8.78 -8.91 -17.60
C ILE A 12 -9.88 -8.33 -18.50
N GLU A 13 -11.10 -8.16 -17.99
CA GLU A 13 -12.20 -7.57 -18.76
C GLU A 13 -11.97 -6.10 -19.08
N MET A 14 -11.43 -5.32 -18.14
CA MET A 14 -11.02 -3.93 -18.38
C MET A 14 -9.95 -3.86 -19.48
N ARG A 15 -8.92 -4.72 -19.43
CA ARG A 15 -7.88 -4.81 -20.47
C ARG A 15 -8.44 -5.12 -21.86
N LYS A 16 -9.41 -6.04 -21.97
CA LYS A 16 -10.06 -6.36 -23.26
C LYS A 16 -10.76 -5.14 -23.87
N LYS A 17 -11.39 -4.30 -23.05
CA LYS A 17 -12.11 -3.09 -23.50
C LYS A 17 -11.18 -1.97 -23.97
N LEU A 18 -10.01 -1.82 -23.35
CA LEU A 18 -9.02 -0.80 -23.74
C LEU A 18 -8.50 -0.94 -25.18
N THR A 19 -8.52 -2.15 -25.75
CA THR A 19 -8.01 -2.44 -27.10
C THR A 19 -8.96 -2.07 -28.24
N LYS A 20 -10.25 -1.84 -27.95
CA LYS A 20 -11.27 -1.66 -28.99
C LYS A 20 -11.63 -0.20 -29.25
N GLU A 21 -11.72 0.64 -28.22
CA GLU A 21 -12.06 2.07 -28.34
C GLU A 21 -11.58 2.78 -27.06
N THR A 22 -10.57 3.64 -27.11
CA THR A 22 -10.14 4.40 -25.91
C THR A 22 -10.59 5.85 -26.02
N SER A 23 -11.63 6.23 -25.29
CA SER A 23 -11.87 7.64 -24.95
C SER A 23 -12.02 7.91 -23.46
N ASP A 24 -12.14 6.90 -22.59
CA ASP A 24 -12.31 7.15 -21.15
C ASP A 24 -11.82 5.99 -20.26
N VAL A 25 -10.56 6.07 -19.82
CA VAL A 25 -9.93 5.11 -18.88
C VAL A 25 -10.62 5.15 -17.51
N LEU A 26 -11.00 6.33 -17.03
CA LEU A 26 -11.62 6.50 -15.73
C LEU A 26 -13.00 5.82 -15.69
N LYS A 27 -13.79 5.96 -16.76
CA LYS A 27 -15.07 5.25 -16.88
C LYS A 27 -14.88 3.73 -16.84
N GLN A 28 -13.91 3.21 -17.60
CA GLN A 28 -13.65 1.76 -17.60
C GLN A 28 -13.20 1.26 -16.21
N TRP A 29 -12.39 2.04 -15.52
CA TRP A 29 -11.98 1.74 -14.14
C TRP A 29 -13.18 1.76 -13.18
N LYS A 30 -14.06 2.77 -13.28
CA LYS A 30 -15.31 2.85 -12.49
C LYS A 30 -16.21 1.65 -12.72
N ASP A 31 -16.42 1.27 -13.99
CA ASP A 31 -17.20 0.08 -14.34
C ASP A 31 -16.61 -1.18 -13.69
N TYR A 32 -15.28 -1.33 -13.70
CA TYR A 32 -14.56 -2.44 -13.09
C TYR A 32 -14.73 -2.50 -11.56
N ILE A 33 -14.53 -1.37 -10.87
CA ILE A 33 -14.51 -1.34 -9.41
C ILE A 33 -15.92 -1.19 -8.80
N SER A 34 -16.96 -0.99 -9.60
CA SER A 34 -18.35 -0.73 -9.16
C SER A 34 -18.94 -1.78 -8.22
N ALA A 35 -18.44 -3.02 -8.24
CA ALA A 35 -18.81 -4.07 -7.29
C ALA A 35 -18.28 -3.82 -5.85
N TYR A 36 -17.35 -2.88 -5.69
CA TYR A 36 -16.65 -2.51 -4.46
C TYR A 36 -16.76 -1.00 -4.20
N PRO A 37 -17.96 -0.48 -3.90
CA PRO A 37 -18.22 0.97 -3.83
C PRO A 37 -17.41 1.70 -2.76
N GLU A 38 -17.05 1.04 -1.65
CA GLU A 38 -16.17 1.64 -0.65
C GLU A 38 -14.73 1.79 -1.15
N ILE A 39 -14.19 0.81 -1.87
CA ILE A 39 -12.87 0.90 -2.50
C ILE A 39 -12.88 1.98 -3.58
N GLU A 40 -13.94 2.04 -4.40
CA GLU A 40 -14.12 3.10 -5.40
C GLU A 40 -14.02 4.49 -4.75
N ARG A 41 -14.80 4.72 -3.69
CA ARG A 41 -14.82 5.97 -2.94
C ARG A 41 -13.45 6.31 -2.37
N GLN A 42 -12.81 5.38 -1.67
CA GLN A 42 -11.49 5.58 -1.05
C GLN A 42 -10.42 5.93 -2.11
N CYS A 43 -10.40 5.22 -3.24
CA CYS A 43 -9.47 5.50 -4.33
C CYS A 43 -9.69 6.86 -4.97
N LEU A 44 -10.95 7.25 -5.24
CA LEU A 44 -11.29 8.54 -5.82
C LEU A 44 -10.96 9.71 -4.87
N GLU A 45 -11.23 9.55 -3.56
CA GLU A 45 -10.91 10.56 -2.56
C GLU A 45 -9.40 10.80 -2.47
N ASP A 46 -8.59 9.75 -2.44
CA ASP A 46 -7.14 9.92 -2.40
C ASP A 46 -6.56 10.42 -3.74
N ALA A 47 -7.08 9.91 -4.87
CA ALA A 47 -6.68 10.34 -6.21
C ALA A 47 -7.02 11.81 -6.51
N SER A 48 -8.01 12.40 -5.83
CA SER A 48 -8.41 13.82 -6.02
C SER A 48 -7.30 14.84 -5.75
N LYS A 49 -6.20 14.42 -5.11
CA LYS A 49 -5.02 15.23 -4.81
C LYS A 49 -4.06 15.35 -6.00
N TYR A 50 -4.27 14.57 -7.06
CA TYR A 50 -3.37 14.43 -8.20
C TYR A 50 -4.11 14.76 -9.52
N ASP A 51 -3.34 15.12 -10.54
CA ASP A 51 -3.86 15.31 -11.90
C ASP A 51 -4.02 13.95 -12.60
N PHE A 52 -5.26 13.53 -12.83
CA PHE A 52 -5.54 12.20 -13.40
C PHE A 52 -4.83 11.96 -14.73
N ASP A 53 -4.88 12.92 -15.66
CA ASP A 53 -4.31 12.72 -16.99
C ASP A 53 -2.78 12.70 -16.98
N LYS A 54 -2.14 13.45 -16.08
CA LYS A 54 -0.68 13.54 -16.00
C LYS A 54 -0.03 12.50 -15.10
N GLU A 55 -0.68 12.14 -14.00
CA GLU A 55 -0.05 11.36 -12.92
C GLU A 55 -0.61 9.93 -12.81
N ILE A 56 -1.86 9.70 -13.20
CA ILE A 56 -2.55 8.42 -12.92
C ILE A 56 -2.75 7.60 -14.21
N LYS A 57 -3.27 8.25 -15.25
CA LYS A 57 -3.75 7.58 -16.47
C LYS A 57 -2.67 6.76 -17.17
N ALA A 58 -1.44 7.26 -17.23
CA ALA A 58 -0.34 6.58 -17.90
C ALA A 58 0.03 5.27 -17.19
N VAL A 59 0.02 5.26 -15.85
CA VAL A 59 0.35 4.07 -15.05
C VAL A 59 -0.73 3.01 -15.21
N ILE A 60 -2.02 3.39 -15.15
CA ILE A 60 -3.14 2.46 -15.40
C ILE A 60 -3.08 1.89 -16.81
N LEU A 61 -2.82 2.74 -17.82
CA LEU A 61 -2.70 2.26 -19.20
C LEU A 61 -1.52 1.30 -19.35
N SER A 62 -0.36 1.61 -18.76
CA SER A 62 0.81 0.72 -18.82
C SER A 62 0.53 -0.62 -18.16
N SER A 63 -0.04 -0.63 -16.94
CA SER A 63 -0.37 -1.85 -16.20
C SER A 63 -1.37 -2.73 -16.95
N LEU A 64 -2.27 -2.12 -17.74
CA LEU A 64 -3.23 -2.83 -18.57
C LEU A 64 -2.76 -3.08 -20.00
N THR A 65 -1.52 -2.69 -20.37
CA THR A 65 -0.94 -2.88 -21.72
C THR A 65 0.49 -3.41 -21.68
N SER A 66 1.50 -2.54 -21.70
CA SER A 66 2.92 -2.87 -21.80
C SER A 66 3.46 -3.62 -20.60
N ASP A 67 2.94 -3.35 -19.40
CA ASP A 67 3.37 -3.95 -18.13
C ASP A 67 2.41 -5.04 -17.64
N PHE A 68 1.48 -5.51 -18.48
CA PHE A 68 0.46 -6.47 -18.04
C PHE A 68 1.05 -7.79 -17.53
N ASN A 69 2.17 -8.24 -18.07
CA ASN A 69 2.89 -9.41 -17.57
C ASN A 69 3.36 -9.26 -16.11
N LYS A 70 3.67 -8.02 -15.68
CA LYS A 70 4.02 -7.72 -14.29
C LYS A 70 2.79 -7.82 -13.39
N VAL A 71 1.63 -7.39 -13.87
CA VAL A 71 0.34 -7.53 -13.17
C VAL A 71 -0.04 -9.00 -13.03
N GLU A 72 0.14 -9.81 -14.07
CA GLU A 72 -0.05 -11.28 -14.03
C GLU A 72 0.88 -11.92 -12.99
N THR A 73 2.16 -11.57 -13.01
CA THR A 73 3.13 -12.10 -12.04
C THR A 73 2.76 -11.69 -10.60
N ALA A 74 2.31 -10.45 -10.39
CA ALA A 74 1.86 -9.98 -9.10
C ALA A 74 0.62 -10.76 -8.61
N HIS A 75 -0.32 -11.08 -9.51
CA HIS A 75 -1.52 -11.84 -9.19
C HIS A 75 -1.17 -13.27 -8.75
N ASP A 76 -0.33 -13.97 -9.52
CA ASP A 76 0.12 -15.33 -9.19
C ASP A 76 0.82 -15.37 -7.82
N ASN A 77 1.71 -14.41 -7.56
CA ASN A 77 2.38 -14.27 -6.27
C ASN A 77 1.41 -13.93 -5.14
N PHE A 78 0.44 -13.03 -5.37
CA PHE A 78 -0.57 -12.68 -4.38
C PHE A 78 -1.35 -13.91 -3.89
N ILE A 79 -1.86 -14.73 -4.82
CA ILE A 79 -2.64 -15.93 -4.49
C ILE A 79 -1.83 -16.93 -3.66
N LYS A 80 -0.55 -17.11 -4.02
CA LYS A 80 0.38 -17.95 -3.25
C LYS A 80 0.57 -17.40 -1.84
N LEU A 81 0.90 -16.11 -1.73
CA LEU A 81 1.30 -15.47 -0.48
C LEU A 81 0.19 -15.38 0.56
N VAL A 82 -1.07 -15.15 0.17
CA VAL A 82 -2.17 -15.03 1.15
C VAL A 82 -2.23 -16.25 2.09
N ASN A 83 -1.98 -17.45 1.56
CA ASN A 83 -1.95 -18.67 2.35
C ASN A 83 -0.68 -18.78 3.20
N ASP A 84 0.48 -18.55 2.58
CA ASP A 84 1.80 -18.74 3.21
C ASP A 84 2.04 -17.76 4.37
N LEU A 85 1.48 -16.56 4.30
CA LEU A 85 1.76 -15.49 5.26
C LEU A 85 0.88 -15.56 6.53
N ASN A 86 -0.27 -16.24 6.47
CA ASN A 86 -1.27 -16.27 7.55
C ASN A 86 -0.69 -16.79 8.87
N ASP A 87 -0.02 -17.94 8.84
CA ASP A 87 0.43 -18.61 10.07
C ASP A 87 1.49 -17.79 10.82
N ASN A 88 2.43 -17.20 10.08
CA ASN A 88 3.45 -16.32 10.65
C ASN A 88 2.84 -15.07 11.28
N PHE A 89 1.84 -14.46 10.63
CA PHE A 89 1.13 -13.30 11.17
C PHE A 89 0.39 -13.65 12.47
N GLN A 90 -0.39 -14.74 12.45
CA GLN A 90 -1.14 -15.22 13.62
C GLN A 90 -0.21 -15.55 14.78
N HIS A 91 0.88 -16.27 14.53
CA HIS A 91 1.84 -16.62 15.56
C HIS A 91 2.51 -15.39 16.19
N THR A 92 2.80 -14.38 15.38
CA THR A 92 3.52 -13.17 15.83
C THR A 92 2.64 -12.25 16.66
N PHE A 93 1.39 -12.01 16.24
CA PHE A 93 0.52 -11.04 16.90
C PHE A 93 -0.57 -11.67 17.77
N SER A 94 -0.76 -12.99 17.71
CA SER A 94 -1.88 -13.69 18.36
C SER A 94 -3.25 -13.14 17.97
N ILE A 95 -3.38 -12.68 16.71
CA ILE A 95 -4.62 -12.16 16.12
C ILE A 95 -5.25 -13.24 15.25
N TYR A 96 -6.52 -13.53 15.48
CA TYR A 96 -7.26 -14.57 14.74
C TYR A 96 -8.45 -14.02 13.94
N ASP A 97 -8.75 -12.73 14.10
CA ASP A 97 -9.79 -12.00 13.37
C ASP A 97 -9.60 -12.08 11.86
N ASP A 98 -10.70 -12.03 11.12
CA ASP A 98 -10.68 -12.02 9.66
C ASP A 98 -10.14 -10.71 9.11
N ILE A 99 -9.12 -10.81 8.26
CA ILE A 99 -8.47 -9.68 7.58
C ILE A 99 -8.54 -9.96 6.08
N TYR A 100 -9.11 -9.04 5.32
CA TYR A 100 -9.36 -9.20 3.89
C TYR A 100 -8.26 -8.54 3.07
N LEU A 101 -7.57 -9.32 2.24
CA LEU A 101 -6.54 -8.84 1.33
C LEU A 101 -7.16 -8.71 -0.06
N TYR A 102 -7.17 -7.51 -0.61
CA TYR A 102 -7.74 -7.24 -1.93
C TYR A 102 -6.61 -7.07 -2.95
N PHE A 103 -6.64 -7.83 -4.04
CA PHE A 103 -5.80 -7.59 -5.20
C PHE A 103 -6.59 -6.82 -6.26
N TYR A 104 -6.17 -5.60 -6.60
CA TYR A 104 -6.96 -4.69 -7.43
C TYR A 104 -6.10 -3.73 -8.26
N ILE A 105 -6.71 -3.04 -9.23
CA ILE A 105 -6.11 -1.88 -9.91
C ILE A 105 -6.67 -0.61 -9.26
N GLY A 106 -5.81 0.17 -8.62
CA GLY A 106 -6.16 1.46 -8.04
C GLY A 106 -5.97 2.63 -8.99
N LEU A 107 -6.02 3.84 -8.42
CA LEU A 107 -5.77 5.10 -9.11
C LEU A 107 -4.40 5.67 -8.74
N CYS A 108 -3.38 4.81 -8.66
CA CYS A 108 -2.02 5.18 -8.26
C CYS A 108 -1.92 5.73 -6.83
N ASN A 109 -2.79 5.24 -5.94
CA ASN A 109 -2.81 5.59 -4.52
C ASN A 109 -1.52 5.06 -3.84
N GLY A 110 -1.59 3.89 -3.20
CA GLY A 110 -0.44 3.17 -2.64
C GLY A 110 -0.31 1.77 -3.23
N ALA A 111 0.89 1.20 -3.21
CA ALA A 111 1.08 -0.21 -3.55
C ALA A 111 0.40 -1.14 -2.53
N GLY A 112 0.41 -0.72 -1.26
CA GLY A 112 -0.28 -1.34 -0.14
C GLY A 112 -1.06 -0.28 0.63
N TRP A 113 -2.21 -0.65 1.19
CA TRP A 113 -3.00 0.23 2.04
C TRP A 113 -3.83 -0.57 3.06
N ALA A 114 -3.43 -0.52 4.34
CA ALA A 114 -4.24 -0.96 5.46
C ALA A 114 -5.43 0.00 5.74
N THR A 115 -6.65 -0.52 5.71
CA THR A 115 -7.89 0.25 5.82
C THR A 115 -9.03 -0.59 6.43
N ASP A 116 -10.21 0.01 6.56
CA ASP A 116 -11.45 -0.67 6.91
C ASP A 116 -12.37 -0.70 5.68
N ILE A 117 -13.00 -1.84 5.42
CA ILE A 117 -14.02 -2.02 4.37
C ILE A 117 -15.22 -2.74 4.97
N ASP A 118 -16.41 -2.15 4.89
CA ASP A 118 -17.64 -2.68 5.47
C ASP A 118 -17.46 -3.08 6.95
N SER A 119 -16.72 -2.28 7.73
CA SER A 119 -16.34 -2.53 9.13
C SER A 119 -15.43 -3.76 9.36
N HIS A 120 -14.77 -4.27 8.33
CA HIS A 120 -13.76 -5.31 8.42
C HIS A 120 -12.36 -4.75 8.16
N GLN A 121 -11.36 -5.27 8.87
CA GLN A 121 -9.97 -4.94 8.61
C GLN A 121 -9.57 -5.45 7.22
N ALA A 122 -8.98 -4.57 6.43
CA ALA A 122 -8.61 -4.85 5.05
C ALA A 122 -7.21 -4.33 4.71
N VAL A 123 -6.59 -4.99 3.74
CA VAL A 123 -5.37 -4.54 3.09
C VAL A 123 -5.62 -4.53 1.59
N LEU A 124 -5.47 -3.36 0.98
CA LEU A 124 -5.55 -3.20 -0.48
C LEU A 124 -4.16 -3.32 -1.09
N ILE A 125 -4.01 -4.16 -2.12
CA ILE A 125 -2.77 -4.39 -2.86
C ILE A 125 -2.97 -3.91 -4.30
N GLY A 126 -2.41 -2.73 -4.60
CA GLY A 126 -2.56 -2.03 -5.88
C GLY A 126 -1.61 -2.56 -6.95
N ALA A 127 -2.13 -3.35 -7.88
CA ALA A 127 -1.36 -4.06 -8.88
C ALA A 127 -0.67 -3.11 -9.90
N GLU A 128 -1.27 -1.96 -10.19
CA GLU A 128 -0.67 -0.92 -11.04
C GLU A 128 0.59 -0.33 -10.39
N LYS A 129 0.52 -0.09 -9.07
CA LYS A 129 1.66 0.41 -8.29
C LYS A 129 2.75 -0.63 -8.12
N LEU A 130 2.38 -1.91 -7.93
CA LEU A 130 3.36 -3.01 -7.92
C LEU A 130 4.10 -3.11 -9.26
N ALA A 131 3.40 -3.00 -10.38
CA ALA A 131 4.00 -3.02 -11.71
C ALA A 131 4.91 -1.80 -11.96
N GLU A 132 4.48 -0.61 -11.57
CA GLU A 132 5.25 0.64 -11.70
C GLU A 132 6.57 0.57 -10.90
N LEU A 133 6.50 0.12 -9.65
CA LEU A 133 7.64 0.10 -8.72
C LEU A 133 8.54 -1.13 -8.89
N ASN A 134 8.18 -2.06 -9.78
CA ASN A 134 8.79 -3.39 -9.92
C ASN A 134 8.81 -4.16 -8.58
N TRP A 135 7.69 -4.13 -7.86
CA TRP A 135 7.49 -4.84 -6.59
C TRP A 135 6.60 -6.08 -6.74
N TYR A 136 6.43 -6.59 -7.96
CA TYR A 136 5.53 -7.70 -8.28
C TYR A 136 6.12 -9.10 -8.00
N ASP A 137 7.41 -9.19 -7.67
CA ASP A 137 8.05 -10.46 -7.29
C ASP A 137 7.70 -10.86 -5.84
N GLU A 138 7.79 -12.16 -5.55
CA GLU A 138 7.39 -12.75 -4.26
C GLU A 138 8.00 -12.05 -3.04
N ARG A 139 9.31 -11.73 -3.08
CA ARG A 139 9.99 -11.10 -1.93
C ARG A 139 9.52 -9.66 -1.68
N PRO A 140 9.56 -8.72 -2.65
CA PRO A 140 9.00 -7.38 -2.45
C PRO A 140 7.54 -7.37 -2.00
N MET A 141 6.71 -8.28 -2.54
CA MET A 141 5.30 -8.43 -2.13
C MET A 141 5.14 -8.95 -0.71
N THR A 142 5.94 -9.94 -0.30
CA THR A 142 5.94 -10.48 1.07
C THR A 142 6.16 -9.37 2.09
N PHE A 143 7.20 -8.56 1.86
CA PHE A 143 7.49 -7.41 2.71
C PHE A 143 6.32 -6.40 2.70
N LEU A 144 5.78 -6.06 1.52
CA LEU A 144 4.66 -5.13 1.43
C LEU A 144 3.45 -5.60 2.22
N ILE A 145 3.04 -6.85 2.03
CA ILE A 145 1.88 -7.42 2.69
C ILE A 145 2.10 -7.45 4.21
N TYR A 146 3.30 -7.83 4.68
CA TYR A 146 3.59 -7.80 6.11
C TYR A 146 3.66 -6.39 6.69
N HIS A 147 4.11 -5.39 5.94
CA HIS A 147 4.06 -3.98 6.37
C HIS A 147 2.62 -3.53 6.61
N GLU A 148 1.74 -3.74 5.63
CA GLU A 148 0.33 -3.37 5.75
C GLU A 148 -0.42 -4.20 6.80
N LEU A 149 -0.13 -5.51 6.89
CA LEU A 149 -0.67 -6.34 7.96
C LEU A 149 -0.21 -5.87 9.34
N SER A 150 1.00 -5.34 9.46
CA SER A 150 1.49 -4.79 10.73
C SER A 150 0.74 -3.50 11.11
N HIS A 151 0.31 -2.70 10.14
CA HIS A 151 -0.62 -1.60 10.38
C HIS A 151 -1.99 -2.09 10.89
N VAL A 152 -2.55 -3.14 10.29
CA VAL A 152 -3.79 -3.79 10.77
C VAL A 152 -3.60 -4.35 12.19
N ALA A 153 -2.51 -5.06 12.45
CA ALA A 153 -2.18 -5.59 13.78
C ALA A 153 -2.10 -4.46 14.82
N HIS A 154 -1.45 -3.35 14.46
CA HIS A 154 -1.37 -2.18 15.32
C HIS A 154 -2.75 -1.59 15.66
N SER A 155 -3.66 -1.52 14.68
CA SER A 155 -5.05 -1.09 14.87
C SER A 155 -5.79 -2.01 15.86
N ILE A 156 -5.76 -3.32 15.61
CA ILE A 156 -6.44 -4.35 16.42
C ILE A 156 -5.92 -4.35 17.85
N LEU A 157 -4.60 -4.42 18.05
CA LEU A 157 -3.98 -4.48 19.38
C LEU A 157 -4.26 -3.24 20.23
N ARG A 158 -4.51 -2.10 19.58
CA ARG A 158 -4.86 -0.85 20.26
C ARG A 158 -6.37 -0.65 20.42
N ASN A 159 -7.18 -1.42 19.70
CA ASN A 159 -8.61 -1.18 19.55
C ASN A 159 -8.91 0.27 19.11
N GLU A 160 -8.13 0.78 18.15
CA GLU A 160 -8.21 2.14 17.63
C GLU A 160 -7.91 2.18 16.12
N THR A 161 -8.65 3.00 15.36
CA THR A 161 -8.36 3.21 13.94
C THR A 161 -7.02 3.91 13.72
N LEU A 162 -6.37 3.59 12.59
CA LEU A 162 -5.15 4.26 12.15
C LEU A 162 -5.40 5.68 11.68
N ASP A 163 -6.54 5.90 11.01
CA ASP A 163 -6.99 7.23 10.63
C ASP A 163 -7.57 7.93 11.85
N LYS A 164 -6.93 9.04 12.22
CA LYS A 164 -7.27 9.85 13.37
C LYS A 164 -7.36 11.30 12.94
N ASN A 165 -8.38 11.98 13.48
CA ASN A 165 -8.50 13.43 13.34
C ASN A 165 -7.47 14.14 14.24
N PHE A 166 -6.31 14.44 13.67
CA PHE A 166 -5.25 15.19 14.35
C PHE A 166 -5.55 16.69 14.39
N LYS A 167 -5.31 17.32 15.54
CA LYS A 167 -5.50 18.77 15.71
C LYS A 167 -4.33 19.58 15.16
N SER A 168 -3.19 18.93 14.90
CA SER A 168 -1.99 19.59 14.38
C SER A 168 -1.15 18.67 13.49
N LYS A 169 -0.31 19.26 12.64
CA LYS A 169 0.70 18.51 11.85
C LYS A 169 1.70 17.85 12.77
N ARG A 170 2.02 18.45 13.93
CA ARG A 170 2.83 17.85 14.98
C ARG A 170 2.28 16.50 15.45
N GLU A 171 1.00 16.46 15.84
CA GLU A 171 0.36 15.22 16.31
C GLU A 171 0.36 14.15 15.20
N LYS A 172 -0.01 14.54 13.98
CA LYS A 172 0.06 13.65 12.81
C LYS A 172 1.46 13.08 12.58
N SER A 173 2.49 13.93 12.68
CA SER A 173 3.90 13.53 12.47
C SER A 173 4.38 12.54 13.53
N ILE A 174 4.00 12.74 14.79
CA ILE A 174 4.38 11.82 15.88
C ILE A 174 3.66 10.48 15.69
N TRP A 175 2.37 10.52 15.36
CA TRP A 175 1.61 9.30 15.09
C TRP A 175 2.18 8.52 13.92
N GLN A 176 2.46 9.20 12.79
CA GLN A 176 3.02 8.57 11.60
C GLN A 176 4.39 7.94 11.88
N LEU A 177 5.29 8.63 12.61
CA LEU A 177 6.57 8.02 13.01
C LEU A 177 6.38 6.72 13.80
N TYR A 178 5.39 6.70 14.69
CA TYR A 178 5.09 5.54 15.51
C TYR A 178 4.48 4.40 14.69
N THR A 179 3.48 4.68 13.85
CA THR A 179 2.80 3.65 13.05
C THR A 179 3.68 3.09 11.95
N GLU A 180 4.41 3.94 11.22
CA GLU A 180 5.34 3.49 10.17
C GLU A 180 6.54 2.75 10.77
N GLY A 181 7.05 3.22 11.92
CA GLY A 181 8.13 2.53 12.64
C GLY A 181 7.69 1.16 13.16
N PHE A 182 6.46 1.03 13.65
CA PHE A 182 5.87 -0.25 14.04
C PHE A 182 5.78 -1.19 12.83
N ALA A 183 5.19 -0.72 11.73
CA ALA A 183 5.02 -1.53 10.53
C ALA A 183 6.36 -1.98 9.94
N GLN A 184 7.32 -1.06 9.80
CA GLN A 184 8.65 -1.37 9.30
C GLN A 184 9.39 -2.38 10.21
N ARG A 185 9.26 -2.27 11.53
CA ARG A 185 9.91 -3.21 12.45
C ARG A 185 9.29 -4.60 12.37
N TYR A 186 7.97 -4.70 12.33
CA TYR A 186 7.31 -6.00 12.28
C TYR A 186 7.37 -6.64 10.90
N GLU A 187 7.42 -5.87 9.82
CA GLU A 187 7.81 -6.35 8.48
C GLU A 187 9.12 -7.15 8.56
N GLN A 188 10.15 -6.57 9.18
CA GLN A 188 11.46 -7.22 9.33
C GLN A 188 11.41 -8.48 10.19
N ILE A 189 10.67 -8.45 11.30
CA ILE A 189 10.48 -9.60 12.18
C ILE A 189 9.80 -10.75 11.44
N LEU A 190 8.70 -10.46 10.72
CA LEU A 190 7.92 -11.44 9.98
C LEU A 190 8.70 -12.03 8.80
N CYS A 191 9.47 -11.19 8.10
CA CYS A 191 10.36 -11.63 7.03
C CYS A 191 11.64 -12.33 7.53
N LYS A 192 11.95 -12.25 8.84
CA LYS A 192 13.23 -12.68 9.43
C LYS A 192 14.43 -12.06 8.71
N ASP A 193 14.29 -10.79 8.34
CA ASP A 193 15.22 -10.05 7.50
C ASP A 193 15.24 -8.59 7.97
N ASP A 194 16.39 -8.12 8.48
CA ASP A 194 16.56 -6.74 8.97
C ASP A 194 16.89 -5.73 7.85
N SER A 195 16.76 -6.13 6.57
CA SER A 195 16.94 -5.22 5.43
C SER A 195 15.83 -4.19 5.32
N TYR A 196 16.12 -3.11 4.59
CA TYR A 196 15.16 -2.07 4.24
C TYR A 196 14.93 -2.14 2.74
N ARG A 197 13.68 -2.26 2.29
CA ARG A 197 13.34 -2.28 0.85
C ARG A 197 13.79 -1.01 0.11
N GLN A 198 13.89 0.09 0.84
CA GLN A 198 14.30 1.40 0.36
C GLN A 198 15.83 1.54 0.27
N ASP A 199 16.62 0.56 0.75
CA ASP A 199 18.07 0.59 0.66
C ASP A 199 18.55 0.31 -0.77
N LYS A 200 18.47 1.35 -1.60
CA LYS A 200 19.02 1.41 -2.95
C LYS A 200 20.12 2.46 -2.99
N ASP A 201 21.18 2.20 -3.76
CA ASP A 201 22.27 3.14 -4.01
C ASP A 201 22.93 3.74 -2.75
N GLY A 202 23.02 2.93 -1.68
CA GLY A 202 23.65 3.34 -0.41
C GLY A 202 22.79 4.24 0.47
N TRP A 203 21.49 4.32 0.21
CA TRP A 203 20.54 5.11 0.98
C TRP A 203 20.61 4.83 2.49
N LEU A 204 20.65 3.56 2.92
CA LEU A 204 20.72 3.25 4.35
C LEU A 204 22.02 3.72 4.99
N LYS A 205 23.14 3.59 4.27
CA LYS A 205 24.44 4.11 4.73
C LYS A 205 24.37 5.63 4.88
N TRP A 206 23.83 6.34 3.89
CA TRP A 206 23.64 7.79 3.96
C TRP A 206 22.77 8.18 5.17
N CYS A 207 21.67 7.46 5.41
CA CYS A 207 20.81 7.69 6.58
C CYS A 207 21.56 7.49 7.91
N LYS A 208 22.41 6.46 8.00
CA LYS A 208 23.25 6.21 9.20
C LYS A 208 24.29 7.31 9.40
N ASP A 209 24.97 7.72 8.33
CA ASP A 209 25.99 8.77 8.36
C ASP A 209 25.38 10.14 8.72
N ASN A 210 24.11 10.39 8.37
CA ASN A 210 23.41 11.67 8.58
C ASN A 210 22.32 11.60 9.68
N HIS A 211 22.32 10.57 10.53
CA HIS A 211 21.24 10.32 11.49
C HIS A 211 20.91 11.54 12.37
N SER A 212 21.94 12.18 12.93
CA SER A 212 21.78 13.38 13.77
C SER A 212 21.16 14.56 13.02
N GLU A 213 21.40 14.70 11.72
CA GLU A 213 20.80 15.75 10.88
C GLU A 213 19.34 15.45 10.58
N ILE A 214 19.03 14.21 10.21
CA ILE A 214 17.67 13.72 10.00
C ILE A 214 16.81 13.94 11.25
N CYS A 215 17.31 13.57 12.43
CA CYS A 215 16.61 13.79 13.70
C CYS A 215 16.41 15.28 14.01
N ARG A 216 17.43 16.12 13.77
CA ARG A 216 17.32 17.58 13.97
C ARG A 216 16.26 18.19 13.06
N GLU A 217 16.23 17.82 11.79
CA GLU A 217 15.24 18.31 10.81
C GLU A 217 13.83 17.83 11.17
N TYR A 218 13.67 16.55 11.53
CA TYR A 218 12.39 16.00 11.97
C TYR A 218 11.84 16.75 13.20
N LEU A 219 12.70 16.96 14.21
CA LEU A 219 12.36 17.72 15.42
C LEU A 219 12.03 19.19 15.11
N TYR A 220 12.80 19.83 14.22
CA TYR A 220 12.53 21.20 13.79
C TYR A 220 11.13 21.31 13.19
N ARG A 221 10.76 20.40 12.28
CA ARG A 221 9.43 20.42 11.65
C ARG A 221 8.30 20.16 12.62
N ILE A 222 8.47 19.20 13.53
CA ILE A 222 7.50 18.94 14.61
C ILE A 222 7.30 20.17 15.48
N LYS A 223 8.39 20.83 15.90
CA LYS A 223 8.33 22.03 16.77
C LYS A 223 7.65 23.22 16.09
N ASN A 224 7.78 23.33 14.76
CA ASN A 224 7.24 24.43 13.98
C ASN A 224 5.94 24.08 13.24
N ASN A 225 5.31 22.93 13.53
CA ASN A 225 4.08 22.47 12.88
C ASN A 225 4.19 22.41 11.34
N ILE A 226 5.35 22.01 10.83
CA ILE A 226 5.64 21.79 9.41
C ILE A 226 5.40 20.32 9.07
N SER A 227 4.93 20.04 7.84
CA SER A 227 4.69 18.66 7.40
C SER A 227 5.99 17.84 7.35
N THR A 228 5.92 16.60 7.84
CA THR A 228 6.98 15.58 7.76
C THR A 228 6.71 14.50 6.72
N GLN A 229 5.67 14.64 5.89
CA GLN A 229 5.23 13.59 4.95
C GLN A 229 6.36 13.09 4.02
N PHE A 230 7.31 13.96 3.65
CA PHE A 230 8.44 13.61 2.79
C PHE A 230 9.43 12.61 3.42
N PHE A 231 9.37 12.36 4.73
CA PHE A 231 10.15 11.30 5.37
C PHE A 231 9.58 9.91 5.15
N PHE A 232 8.31 9.81 4.75
CA PHE A 232 7.56 8.54 4.68
C PHE A 232 7.13 8.17 3.26
N ALA A 233 7.09 9.13 2.34
CA ALA A 233 6.74 8.87 0.94
C ALA A 233 7.99 8.43 0.16
N PRO A 234 8.00 7.25 -0.48
CA PRO A 234 8.97 6.98 -1.54
C PRO A 234 8.72 7.98 -2.69
N LYS A 235 9.79 8.57 -3.21
CA LYS A 235 9.76 9.26 -4.50
C LYS A 235 9.97 8.25 -5.62
#